data_AF-A7TAI3-F1
#
_entry.id   AF-A7TAI3-F1
#
_cell.length_a   1.000
_cell.length_b   1.000
_cell.length_c   1.000
_cell.angle_alpha   90.00
_cell.angle_beta   90.00
_cell.angle_gamma   90.00
#
_symmetry.space_group_name_H-M   'P 1'
#
loop_
_entity.id
_entity.type
_entity.pdbx_description
1 polymer ?
#
loop_
_entity_poly.entity_id
_entity_poly.type
_entity_poly.pdbx_seq_one_letter_code
_entity_poly.pdbx_strand_id
1 'polypeptide(L)' 'IVFNSDFDIQGDSMECQDYVEIFDGLASWAPIKGRYCGKDIPPVLRSVSNKLRVVFTSDKDYAGRGFEAIY' A
#
# COMPACT_ATOMS: atom_id res chain seq x y z
N ILE A 1 0.12 1.53 10.94
CA ILE A 1 0.21 2.48 9.81
C ILE A 1 -1.21 2.90 9.43
N VAL A 2 -1.41 4.20 9.22
CA VAL A 2 -2.67 4.81 8.83
C VAL A 2 -2.41 5.63 7.57
N PHE A 3 -3.21 5.41 6.52
CA PHE A 3 -3.20 6.25 5.33
C PHE A 3 -4.17 7.41 5.57
N ASN A 4 -3.67 8.64 5.53
CA ASN A 4 -4.47 9.82 5.82
C ASN A 4 -4.72 10.62 4.55
N SER A 5 -5.97 11.06 4.37
CA SER A 5 -6.42 12.20 3.53
C SER A 5 -6.08 12.22 2.03
N ASP A 6 -5.09 11.49 1.54
CA ASP A 6 -4.80 11.31 0.13
C ASP A 6 -4.25 9.90 -0.13
N PHE A 7 -4.96 9.19 -0.99
CA PHE A 7 -4.55 7.91 -1.56
C PHE A 7 -5.04 7.93 -3.01
N ASP A 8 -4.11 7.96 -3.96
CA ASP A 8 -4.40 8.03 -5.39
C ASP A 8 -3.30 7.27 -6.14
N ILE A 9 -3.56 5.98 -6.35
CA ILE A 9 -2.66 5.02 -6.99
C ILE A 9 -3.36 4.45 -8.22
N GLN A 10 -2.65 4.29 -9.33
CA GLN A 10 -3.26 3.79 -10.57
C GLN A 10 -3.82 2.38 -10.40
N GLY A 11 -5.13 2.25 -10.66
CA GLY A 11 -5.82 0.97 -10.63
C GLY A 11 -7.21 1.07 -10.00
N ASP A 12 -7.88 -0.06 -9.89
CA ASP A 12 -9.19 -0.22 -9.27
C ASP A 12 -9.35 -1.60 -8.61
N SER A 13 -10.58 -1.94 -8.20
CA SER A 13 -10.89 -3.21 -7.54
C SER A 13 -10.66 -4.46 -8.39
N MET A 14 -10.58 -4.32 -9.72
CA MET A 14 -10.37 -5.43 -10.65
C MET A 14 -8.90 -5.56 -11.06
N GLU A 15 -8.19 -4.44 -11.19
CA GLU A 15 -6.79 -4.45 -11.61
C GLU A 15 -5.99 -3.29 -10.99
N CYS A 16 -4.89 -3.64 -10.31
CA CYS A 16 -3.92 -2.67 -9.80
C CYS A 16 -2.66 -2.69 -10.67
N GLN A 17 -2.48 -1.69 -11.53
CA GLN A 17 -1.23 -1.50 -12.28
C GLN A 17 -0.12 -1.03 -11.35
N ASP A 18 -0.41 0.03 -10.59
CA ASP A 18 0.40 0.49 -9.48
C ASP A 18 -0.20 -0.03 -8.17
N TYR A 19 0.63 -0.28 -7.15
CA TYR A 19 0.11 -0.66 -5.84
C TYR A 19 1.09 -0.38 -4.69
N VAL A 20 0.50 -0.18 -3.52
CA VAL A 20 1.19 -0.18 -2.23
C VAL A 20 0.93 -1.51 -1.54
N GLU A 21 1.99 -2.26 -1.25
CA GLU A 21 1.94 -3.55 -0.56
C GLU A 21 2.60 -3.46 0.82
N ILE A 22 1.91 -3.98 1.83
CA ILE A 22 2.32 -3.90 3.24
C ILE A 22 2.62 -5.30 3.75
N PHE A 23 3.81 -5.48 4.32
CA PHE A 23 4.27 -6.74 4.91
C PHE A 23 4.49 -6.61 6.42
N ASP A 24 4.10 -7.64 7.18
CA ASP A 24 4.34 -7.76 8.62
C ASP A 24 5.71 -8.39 8.90
N GLY A 25 6.75 -7.62 8.64
CA GLY A 25 8.14 -8.00 8.85
C GLY A 25 9.05 -7.51 7.73
N LEU A 26 10.36 -7.60 7.96
CA LEU A 26 11.37 -7.15 6.99
C LEU A 26 11.81 -8.24 6.02
N ALA A 27 11.55 -9.50 6.33
CA ALA A 27 11.97 -10.63 5.50
C ALA A 27 11.20 -10.65 4.17
N SER A 28 11.79 -11.27 3.15
CA SER A 28 11.14 -11.49 1.86
C SER A 28 9.88 -12.36 1.97
N TRP A 29 9.86 -13.28 2.94
CA TRP A 29 8.74 -14.19 3.23
C TRP A 29 7.75 -13.64 4.27
N ALA A 30 7.91 -12.38 4.72
CA ALA A 30 7.00 -11.78 5.68
C ALA A 30 5.54 -11.83 5.17
N PRO A 31 4.54 -12.09 6.03
CA PRO A 31 3.14 -12.14 5.61
C PRO A 31 2.66 -10.82 5.01
N ILE A 32 1.92 -10.89 3.90
CA ILE A 32 1.26 -9.72 3.31
C ILE A 32 0.04 -9.37 4.16
N LYS A 33 -0.05 -8.10 4.57
CA LYS A 33 -1.18 -7.51 5.29
C LYS A 33 -2.23 -6.95 4.35
N GLY A 34 -1.80 -6.47 3.19
CA GLY A 34 -2.68 -5.98 2.14
C GLY A 34 -1.92 -5.36 0.98
N ARG A 35 -2.62 -5.29 -0.15
CA ARG A 35 -2.22 -4.62 -1.38
C ARG A 35 -3.32 -3.65 -1.76
N TYR A 36 -2.95 -2.41 -2.06
CA TYR A 36 -3.89 -1.32 -2.26
C TYR A 36 -3.54 -0.51 -3.51
N CYS A 37 -4.58 -0.15 -4.27
CA CYS A 37 -4.53 0.78 -5.39
C CYS A 37 -5.87 1.53 -5.48
N GLY A 38 -6.00 2.43 -6.45
CA GLY A 38 -7.17 3.27 -6.61
C GLY A 38 -7.18 4.47 -5.68
N LYS A 39 -8.39 4.98 -5.41
CA LYS A 39 -8.61 6.22 -4.65
C LYS A 39 -9.26 6.00 -3.28
N ASP A 40 -9.59 4.76 -2.96
CA ASP A 40 -10.20 4.41 -1.69
C ASP A 40 -9.11 4.35 -0.61
N ILE A 41 -9.34 5.04 0.50
CA ILE A 41 -8.41 5.06 1.62
C ILE A 41 -8.35 3.65 2.24
N PRO A 42 -7.17 3.00 2.29
CA PRO A 42 -7.03 1.68 2.90
C PRO A 42 -7.42 1.68 4.38
N PRO A 43 -7.90 0.54 4.92
CA PRO A 43 -8.21 0.42 6.33
C PRO A 43 -6.96 0.60 7.19
N VAL A 44 -7.15 0.95 8.46
CA VAL A 44 -6.05 1.05 9.44
C VAL A 44 -5.36 -0.31 9.59
N LEU A 45 -4.04 -0.34 9.39
CA LEU A 45 -3.24 -1.56 9.48
C LEU A 45 -2.43 -1.62 10.76
N ARG A 46 -2.64 -2.70 11.51
CA ARG A 46 -1.90 -3.03 12.72
C ARG A 46 -0.92 -4.18 12.44
N SER A 47 0.35 -3.96 12.72
CA SER A 47 1.35 -5.03 12.72
C SER A 47 1.11 -5.97 13.90
N VAL A 48 1.37 -7.26 13.69
CA VAL A 48 1.51 -8.25 14.77
C VAL A 48 2.92 -8.15 15.35
N SER A 49 3.92 -7.83 14.51
CA SER A 49 5.30 -7.62 14.93
C SER A 49 5.62 -6.15 15.21
N ASN A 50 6.87 -5.86 15.59
CA ASN A 50 7.41 -4.51 15.70
C ASN A 50 8.04 -3.99 14.40
N LYS A 51 7.81 -4.67 13.27
CA LYS A 51 8.43 -4.34 11.98
C LYS A 51 7.39 -4.38 10.87
N LEU A 52 7.31 -3.31 10.10
CA LEU A 52 6.54 -3.25 8.87
C LEU A 52 7.46 -2.92 7.71
N ARG A 53 7.16 -3.47 6.54
CA ARG A 53 7.79 -3.10 5.28
C ARG A 53 6.70 -2.64 4.32
N VAL A 54 6.88 -1.44 3.78
CA VAL A 54 6.01 -0.83 2.77
C VAL A 54 6.74 -0.88 1.44
N VAL A 55 6.10 -1.42 0.42
CA VAL A 55 6.64 -1.50 -0.94
C VAL A 55 5.66 -0.81 -1.89
N PHE A 56 6.16 0.12 -2.68
CA PHE A 56 5.42 0.71 -3.77
C PHE A 56 5.98 0.17 -5.10
N THR A 57 5.11 -0.38 -5.93
CA THR A 57 5.43 -0.86 -7.27
C THR A 57 4.59 -0.07 -8.27
N SER A 58 5.22 0.38 -9.35
CA SER A 58 4.56 1.13 -10.40
C SER A 58 5.02 0.69 -11.79
N ASP A 59 4.18 0.88 -12.79
CA ASP A 59 4.53 0.69 -14.19
C ASP A 59 5.03 2.00 -14.84
N LYS A 60 4.98 2.08 -16.18
CA LYS A 60 5.49 3.25 -16.94
C LYS A 60 4.37 4.17 -17.43
N ASP A 61 3.13 3.74 -17.28
CA ASP A 61 1.92 4.40 -17.77
C ASP A 61 1.24 5.14 -16.59
N TYR A 62 0.12 5.81 -16.85
CA TYR A 62 -0.63 6.71 -15.95
C TYR A 62 -0.24 6.76 -14.45
N ALA A 63 0.20 7.92 -13.95
CA ALA A 63 0.50 8.09 -12.52
C ALA A 63 -0.67 8.72 -11.73
N GLY A 64 -0.90 8.24 -10.50
CA GLY A 64 -1.70 8.92 -9.49
C GLY A 64 -0.87 9.91 -8.66
N ARG A 65 -1.51 10.65 -7.75
CA ARG A 65 -0.80 11.59 -6.85
C ARG A 65 0.11 10.90 -5.81
N GLY A 66 -0.15 9.63 -5.49
CA GLY A 66 0.59 8.87 -4.50
C GLY A 66 -0.20 8.68 -3.20
N PHE A 67 0.51 8.56 -2.08
CA PHE A 67 -0.09 8.30 -0.78
C PHE A 67 0.68 9.00 0.34
N GLU A 68 -0.04 9.38 1.40
CA GLU A 68 0.54 9.78 2.68
C GLU A 68 0.20 8.74 3.75
N ALA A 69 1.18 8.37 4.58
CA ALA A 69 0.97 7.43 5.66
C ALA A 69 1.76 7.81 6.93
N ILE A 70 1.13 7.56 8.07
CA ILE A 70 1.71 7.75 9.41
C ILE A 70 1.80 6.42 10.16
N TYR A 71 2.83 6.24 10.99
CA TYR A 71 3.03 5.03 11.82
C TYR A 71 2.92 5.36 13.30
#